data_AF-A0A835IXX2-F1
#
_entry.id   AF-A0A835IXX2-F1
#
_cell.length_a   1.000
_cell.length_b   1.000
_cell.length_c   1.000
_cell.angle_alpha   90.00
_cell.angle_beta   90.00
_cell.angle_gamma   90.00
#
_symmetry.space_group_name_H-M   'P 1'
#
loop_
_entity.id
_entity.type
_entity.pdbx_description
1 polymer ?
#
loop_
_entity_poly.entity_id
_entity_poly.type
_entity_poly.pdbx_seq_one_letter_code
_entity_poly.pdbx_strand_id
1 'polypeptide(L)'
;MFLRSHRNVSGETLEFATCLNDVGVRKCQVIGHFAHMAGGFLNVGFTKKDLYNKMEKDRRSRYIDGDANTLLAIMEDKVKLDNLFHYNYELNASGKLAGLFWADSTSRLDYCSFGDMLLFDSMYRSNQY
;
A
#
# COMPACT_ATOMS: atom_id res chain seq x y z
N MET A 1 21.83 -17.66 -7.35
CA MET A 1 21.51 -16.58 -6.37
C MET A 1 22.35 -15.36 -6.76
N PHE A 2 21.73 -14.20 -7.01
CA PHE A 2 22.47 -13.00 -7.43
C PHE A 2 23.10 -12.26 -6.25
N LEU A 3 24.28 -11.68 -6.48
CA LEU A 3 24.91 -10.74 -5.55
C LEU A 3 24.03 -9.49 -5.40
N ARG A 4 23.99 -8.90 -4.20
CA ARG A 4 23.11 -7.75 -3.91
C ARG A 4 23.33 -6.56 -4.84
N SER A 5 24.56 -6.33 -5.31
CA SER A 5 24.92 -5.28 -6.27
C SER A 5 24.41 -5.52 -7.69
N HIS A 6 24.10 -6.78 -8.05
CA HIS A 6 23.60 -7.16 -9.38
C HIS A 6 22.08 -7.32 -9.43
N ARG A 7 21.39 -7.11 -8.30
CA ARG A 7 19.92 -7.15 -8.25
C ARG A 7 19.35 -5.77 -8.49
N ASN A 8 18.49 -5.65 -9.49
CA ASN A 8 17.85 -4.39 -9.80
C ASN A 8 16.37 -4.59 -10.16
N VAL A 9 15.52 -3.71 -9.65
CA VAL A 9 14.13 -3.57 -10.08
C VAL A 9 14.09 -2.30 -10.93
N SER A 10 13.82 -2.45 -12.24
CA SER A 10 13.73 -1.33 -13.17
C SER A 10 12.52 -0.44 -12.86
N GLY A 11 12.54 0.81 -13.35
CA GLY A 11 11.41 1.73 -13.22
C GLY A 11 10.13 1.17 -13.84
N GLU A 12 10.22 0.66 -15.06
CA GLU A 12 9.09 0.02 -15.77
C GLU A 12 8.50 -1.16 -15.01
N THR A 13 9.36 -2.02 -14.45
CA THR A 13 8.92 -3.17 -13.62
C THR A 13 8.17 -2.68 -12.39
N LEU A 14 8.66 -1.61 -11.76
CA LEU A 14 8.06 -1.01 -10.58
C LEU A 14 6.69 -0.39 -10.91
N GLU A 15 6.59 0.39 -11.98
CA GLU A 15 5.34 1.02 -12.42
C GLU A 15 4.27 -0.03 -12.74
N PHE A 16 4.63 -1.04 -13.52
CA PHE A 16 3.72 -2.13 -13.86
C PHE A 16 3.29 -2.94 -12.62
N ALA A 17 4.22 -3.22 -11.71
CA ALA A 17 3.92 -3.90 -10.45
C ALA A 17 2.96 -3.10 -9.57
N THR A 18 3.14 -1.79 -9.52
CA THR A 18 2.27 -0.88 -8.75
C THR A 18 0.89 -0.79 -9.38
N CYS A 19 0.78 -0.63 -10.71
CA CYS A 19 -0.49 -0.63 -11.43
C CYS A 19 -1.31 -1.91 -11.16
N LEU A 20 -0.68 -3.09 -11.26
CA LEU A 20 -1.34 -4.35 -10.92
C LEU A 20 -1.80 -4.39 -9.46
N ASN A 21 -0.99 -3.85 -8.54
CA ASN A 21 -1.37 -3.81 -7.13
C ASN A 21 -2.52 -2.84 -6.85
N ASP A 22 -2.58 -1.71 -7.56
CA ASP A 22 -3.63 -0.70 -7.45
C ASP A 22 -4.99 -1.23 -7.94
N VAL A 23 -5.00 -2.14 -8.91
CA VAL A 23 -6.24 -2.86 -9.35
C VAL A 23 -6.54 -4.12 -8.53
N GLY A 24 -5.88 -4.31 -7.38
CA GLY A 24 -6.18 -5.38 -6.42
C GLY A 24 -5.45 -6.70 -6.64
N VAL A 25 -4.50 -6.80 -7.58
CA VAL A 25 -3.68 -8.00 -7.74
C VAL A 25 -2.71 -8.12 -6.57
N ARG A 26 -2.67 -9.32 -5.95
CA ARG A 26 -1.79 -9.57 -4.82
C ARG A 26 -0.33 -9.52 -5.28
N LYS A 27 0.54 -8.89 -4.48
CA LYS A 27 1.98 -8.75 -4.79
C LYS A 27 2.68 -10.10 -5.07
N CYS A 28 2.20 -11.19 -4.47
CA CYS A 28 2.71 -12.54 -4.76
C CYS A 28 2.40 -13.00 -6.20
N GLN A 29 1.23 -12.66 -6.73
CA GLN A 29 0.80 -12.94 -8.09
C GLN A 29 1.58 -12.07 -9.08
N VAL A 30 1.83 -10.80 -8.74
CA VAL A 30 2.68 -9.89 -9.52
C VAL A 30 4.10 -10.45 -9.68
N ILE A 31 4.74 -10.93 -8.60
CA ILE A 31 6.05 -11.59 -8.69
C ILE A 31 5.97 -12.85 -9.55
N GLY A 32 4.91 -13.66 -9.36
CA GLY A 32 4.68 -14.86 -10.18
C GLY A 32 4.61 -14.55 -11.67
N HIS A 33 3.96 -13.45 -12.04
CA HIS A 33 3.87 -12.97 -13.41
C HIS A 33 5.25 -12.62 -13.98
N PHE A 34 6.07 -11.84 -13.26
CA PHE A 34 7.44 -11.53 -13.71
C PHE A 34 8.31 -12.78 -13.82
N ALA A 35 8.19 -13.71 -12.87
CA ALA A 35 8.89 -14.99 -12.93
C ALA A 35 8.47 -15.82 -14.14
N HIS A 36 7.18 -15.84 -14.47
CA HIS A 36 6.68 -16.52 -15.65
C HIS A 36 7.24 -15.90 -16.94
N MET A 37 7.20 -14.57 -17.08
CA MET A 37 7.75 -13.87 -18.24
C MET A 37 9.27 -14.08 -18.42
N ALA A 38 10.03 -14.16 -17.33
CA ALA A 38 11.47 -14.41 -17.38
C ALA A 38 11.85 -15.90 -17.52
N GLY A 39 10.87 -16.82 -17.54
CA GLY A 39 11.13 -18.27 -17.57
C GLY A 39 11.64 -18.83 -16.24
N GLY A 40 11.42 -18.13 -15.13
CA GLY A 40 11.71 -18.58 -13.78
C GLY A 40 12.16 -17.46 -12.83
N PHE A 41 12.03 -17.69 -11.52
CA PHE A 41 12.44 -16.73 -10.49
C PHE A 41 13.94 -16.40 -10.53
N LEU A 42 14.77 -17.30 -11.06
CA LEU A 42 16.22 -17.09 -11.18
C LEU A 42 16.60 -16.16 -12.33
N ASN A 43 15.69 -15.91 -13.28
CA ASN A 43 15.97 -15.11 -14.48
C ASN A 43 15.44 -13.67 -14.38
N VAL A 44 14.61 -13.39 -13.37
CA VAL A 44 13.99 -12.09 -13.13
C VAL A 44 15.00 -11.00 -12.73
N GLY A 45 16.17 -11.37 -12.22
CA GLY A 45 17.21 -10.41 -11.82
C GLY A 45 16.95 -9.66 -10.50
N PHE A 46 15.85 -9.94 -9.80
CA PHE A 46 15.56 -9.43 -8.46
C PHE A 46 14.84 -10.46 -7.60
N THR A 47 14.89 -10.29 -6.28
CA THR A 47 14.14 -11.14 -5.34
C THR A 47 12.78 -10.56 -5.00
N LYS A 48 11.90 -11.41 -4.45
CA LYS A 48 10.59 -10.98 -3.91
C LYS A 48 10.73 -9.77 -2.97
N LYS A 49 11.73 -9.82 -2.10
CA LYS A 49 12.02 -8.76 -1.12
C LYS A 49 12.44 -7.46 -1.78
N ASP A 50 13.19 -7.52 -2.88
CA ASP A 50 13.64 -6.32 -3.59
C ASP A 50 12.45 -5.58 -4.21
N LEU A 51 11.54 -6.31 -4.88
CA LEU A 51 10.32 -5.72 -5.45
C LEU A 51 9.43 -5.11 -4.36
N TYR A 52 9.21 -5.84 -3.26
CA TYR A 52 8.37 -5.36 -2.16
C TYR A 52 8.94 -4.09 -1.52
N ASN A 53 10.25 -4.09 -1.24
CA ASN A 53 10.92 -2.93 -0.67
C ASN A 53 10.90 -1.73 -1.62
N LYS A 54 11.03 -1.96 -2.93
CA LYS A 54 10.99 -0.90 -3.95
C LYS A 54 9.59 -0.31 -4.07
N MET A 55 8.55 -1.15 -4.15
CA MET A 55 7.15 -0.71 -4.13
C MET A 55 6.79 0.06 -2.86
N GLU A 56 7.25 -0.41 -1.70
CA GLU A 56 7.00 0.28 -0.43
C GLU A 56 7.79 1.58 -0.31
N LYS A 57 9.00 1.65 -0.88
CA LYS A 57 9.76 2.90 -0.97
C LYS A 57 9.06 3.89 -1.89
N ASP A 58 8.56 3.45 -3.05
CA ASP A 58 7.81 4.27 -4.01
C ASP A 58 6.53 4.83 -3.38
N ARG A 59 5.75 3.95 -2.74
CA ARG A 59 4.54 4.31 -2.00
C ARG A 59 4.84 5.33 -0.90
N ARG A 60 5.93 5.14 -0.15
CA ARG A 60 6.35 6.10 0.88
C ARG A 60 6.85 7.41 0.28
N SER A 61 7.57 7.41 -0.83
CA SER A 61 8.02 8.66 -1.47
C SER A 61 6.86 9.49 -2.00
N ARG A 62 5.74 8.88 -2.41
CA ARG A 62 4.49 9.60 -2.70
C ARG A 62 3.87 10.27 -1.47
N TYR A 63 4.34 9.94 -0.26
CA TYR A 63 3.82 10.39 1.03
C TYR A 63 4.83 11.24 1.83
N ILE A 64 6.06 11.45 1.34
CA ILE A 64 7.12 12.16 2.10
C ILE A 64 6.81 13.66 2.30
N ASP A 65 5.92 14.26 1.50
CA ASP A 65 5.34 15.59 1.80
C ASP A 65 4.19 15.44 2.81
N GLY A 66 4.57 15.04 4.03
CA GLY A 66 3.72 14.74 5.17
C GLY A 66 3.00 15.96 5.78
N ASP A 67 2.29 16.72 4.95
CA ASP A 67 1.22 17.57 5.42
C ASP A 67 -0.05 16.72 5.51
N ALA A 68 -0.84 16.89 6.57
CA ALA A 68 -2.13 16.21 6.73
C ALA A 68 -3.03 16.37 5.48
N ASN A 69 -2.82 17.45 4.72
CA ASN A 69 -3.44 17.71 3.43
C ASN A 69 -3.14 16.64 2.37
N THR A 70 -1.91 16.12 2.30
CA THR A 70 -1.56 15.02 1.37
C THR A 70 -2.29 13.73 1.75
N LEU A 71 -2.40 13.45 3.06
CA LEU A 71 -3.17 12.32 3.56
C LEU A 71 -4.66 12.44 3.21
N LEU A 72 -5.24 13.63 3.38
CA LEU A 72 -6.63 13.90 3.01
C LEU A 72 -6.86 13.79 1.50
N ALA A 73 -5.94 14.27 0.66
CA ALA A 73 -6.01 14.10 -0.79
C ALA A 73 -6.03 12.62 -1.21
N ILE A 74 -5.24 11.77 -0.53
CA ILE A 74 -5.26 10.32 -0.77
C ILE A 74 -6.61 9.70 -0.38
N MET A 75 -7.20 10.15 0.73
CA MET A 75 -8.51 9.66 1.15
C MET A 75 -9.60 10.04 0.14
N GLU A 76 -9.55 11.25 -0.40
CA GLU A 76 -10.42 11.71 -1.49
C GLU A 76 -10.25 10.84 -2.75
N ASP A 77 -9.02 10.55 -3.15
CA ASP A 77 -8.76 9.70 -4.32
C ASP A 77 -9.23 8.26 -4.09
N LYS A 78 -9.16 7.75 -2.86
CA LYS A 78 -9.70 6.43 -2.50
C LYS A 78 -11.22 6.37 -2.60
N VAL A 79 -11.95 7.44 -2.22
CA VAL A 79 -13.40 7.52 -2.41
C VAL A 79 -13.78 7.49 -3.90
N LYS A 80 -12.99 8.13 -4.77
CA LYS A 80 -13.22 8.10 -6.22
C LYS A 80 -13.01 6.72 -6.82
N LEU A 81 -12.08 5.93 -6.27
CA LEU A 81 -11.76 4.59 -6.76
C LEU A 81 -12.71 3.52 -6.22
N ASP A 82 -13.17 3.68 -4.98
CA ASP A 82 -14.01 2.73 -4.26
C ASP A 82 -15.18 3.46 -3.58
N ASN A 83 -16.37 3.36 -4.17
CA ASN A 83 -17.59 3.99 -3.65
C ASN A 83 -17.99 3.51 -2.25
N LEU A 84 -17.47 2.37 -1.79
CA LEU A 84 -17.72 1.83 -0.45
C LEU A 84 -16.64 2.26 0.55
N PHE A 85 -15.53 2.84 0.10
CA PHE A 85 -14.54 3.44 0.97
C PHE A 85 -15.15 4.61 1.75
N HIS A 86 -14.88 4.66 3.05
CA HIS A 86 -15.36 5.73 3.93
C HIS A 86 -14.22 6.27 4.77
N TYR A 87 -14.18 7.58 4.97
CA TYR A 87 -13.29 8.21 5.93
C TYR A 87 -13.95 9.43 6.58
N ASN A 88 -13.47 9.77 7.77
CA ASN A 88 -13.86 10.95 8.54
C ASN A 88 -12.63 11.47 9.28
N TYR A 89 -12.54 12.77 9.49
CA TYR A 89 -11.42 13.38 10.18
C TYR A 89 -11.85 14.56 11.05
N GLU A 90 -11.05 14.81 12.08
CA GLU A 90 -11.24 15.91 13.01
C GLU A 90 -10.01 16.82 12.98
N LEU A 91 -10.24 18.13 13.00
CA LEU A 91 -9.19 19.14 13.14
C LEU A 91 -9.23 19.71 14.56
N ASN A 92 -8.06 20.05 15.10
CA ASN A 92 -7.96 20.78 16.36
C ASN A 92 -8.24 22.28 16.16
N ALA A 93 -8.28 23.03 17.27
CA ALA A 93 -8.49 24.49 17.26
C ALA A 93 -7.45 25.29 16.43
N SER A 94 -6.29 24.69 16.13
CA SER A 94 -5.25 25.28 15.26
C SER A 94 -5.36 24.85 13.79
N GLY A 95 -6.45 24.17 13.40
CA GLY A 95 -6.67 23.70 12.02
C GLY A 95 -5.81 22.49 11.61
N LYS A 96 -5.15 21.82 12.57
CA LYS A 96 -4.32 20.63 12.30
C LYS A 96 -5.12 19.35 12.52
N LEU A 97 -4.84 18.33 11.73
CA LEU A 97 -5.45 17.00 11.87
C LEU A 97 -5.24 16.45 13.29
N ALA A 98 -6.34 16.24 13.99
CA ALA A 98 -6.41 15.74 15.36
C ALA A 98 -6.85 14.27 15.41
N GLY A 99 -7.70 13.85 14.47
CA GLY A 99 -8.18 12.49 14.36
C GLY A 99 -8.48 12.13 12.91
N LEU A 100 -8.30 10.85 12.57
CA LEU A 100 -8.64 10.30 11.27
C LEU A 100 -9.16 8.88 11.45
N PHE A 101 -10.36 8.64 10.93
CA PHE A 101 -11.01 7.34 10.84
C PHE A 101 -11.19 6.99 9.37
N TRP A 102 -10.99 5.73 9.01
CA TRP A 102 -11.27 5.23 7.66
C TRP A 102 -11.62 3.74 7.69
N ALA A 103 -12.40 3.31 6.70
CA ALA A 103 -12.78 1.92 6.47
C ALA A 103 -12.88 1.67 4.96
N ASP A 104 -12.19 0.64 4.48
CA ASP A 104 -12.31 0.21 3.08
C ASP A 104 -13.55 -0.65 2.85
N SER A 105 -13.89 -0.89 1.57
CA SER A 105 -15.02 -1.72 1.17
C SER A 105 -14.99 -3.10 1.82
N THR A 106 -13.82 -3.72 1.92
CA THR A 106 -13.66 -5.06 2.50
C THR A 106 -14.00 -5.04 3.98
N SER A 107 -13.43 -4.10 4.73
CA SER A 107 -13.68 -3.93 6.18
C SER A 107 -15.16 -3.68 6.47
N ARG A 108 -15.85 -2.91 5.63
CA ARG A 108 -17.29 -2.66 5.78
C ARG A 108 -18.13 -3.88 5.44
N LEU A 109 -17.78 -4.63 4.39
CA LEU A 109 -18.46 -5.86 4.01
C LEU A 109 -18.26 -6.96 5.06
N ASP A 110 -17.05 -7.05 5.61
CA ASP A 110 -16.72 -7.95 6.72
C ASP A 110 -17.53 -7.56 7.95
N TYR A 111 -17.64 -6.28 8.29
CA TYR A 111 -18.49 -5.81 9.39
C TYR A 111 -19.98 -6.18 9.17
N CYS A 112 -20.50 -6.02 7.94
CA CYS A 112 -21.86 -6.46 7.60
C CYS A 112 -22.07 -7.98 7.77
N SER A 113 -21.01 -8.77 7.55
CA SER A 113 -21.08 -10.24 7.55
C SER A 113 -20.84 -10.85 8.94
N PHE A 114 -19.96 -10.24 9.74
CA PHE A 114 -19.51 -10.78 11.03
C PHE A 114 -20.00 -9.98 12.25
N GLY A 115 -20.57 -8.78 12.05
CA GLY A 115 -21.09 -7.93 13.12
C GLY A 115 -19.98 -7.36 14.02
N ASP A 116 -20.27 -7.22 15.32
CA ASP A 116 -19.46 -6.56 16.37
C ASP A 116 -18.06 -7.16 16.64
N MET A 117 -17.51 -7.96 15.73
CA MET A 117 -16.14 -8.43 15.82
C MET A 117 -15.17 -7.28 15.48
N LEU A 118 -14.76 -6.54 16.51
CA LEU A 118 -13.67 -5.57 16.46
C LEU A 118 -12.32 -6.29 16.50
N LEU A 119 -11.64 -6.41 15.36
CA LEU A 119 -10.25 -6.86 15.31
C LEU A 119 -9.32 -5.64 15.29
N PHE A 120 -8.74 -5.31 16.44
CA PHE A 120 -7.68 -4.29 16.52
C PHE A 120 -6.35 -4.89 16.08
N ASP A 121 -5.85 -4.49 14.91
CA ASP A 121 -4.46 -4.74 14.53
C ASP A 121 -3.55 -3.74 15.28
N SER A 122 -2.97 -4.16 16.41
CA SER A 122 -2.08 -3.32 17.21
C SER A 122 -0.65 -3.20 16.64
N MET A 123 -0.47 -3.37 15.33
CA MET A 123 0.84 -3.27 14.68
C MET A 123 1.30 -1.83 14.39
N TYR A 124 0.61 -0.80 14.87
CA TYR A 124 1.17 0.55 14.91
C TYR A 124 2.06 0.72 16.15
N ARG A 125 3.30 0.24 16.03
CA ARG A 125 4.37 0.49 17.01
C ARG A 125 4.44 1.99 17.33
N SER A 126 4.14 2.30 18.57
CA SER A 126 4.67 3.43 19.31
C SER A 126 6.20 3.42 19.26
N ASN A 127 6.80 4.04 18.23
CA ASN A 127 8.18 4.50 18.30
C ASN A 127 8.18 5.88 18.98
N GLN A 128 8.16 5.88 20.31
CA GLN A 128 8.96 6.84 21.05
C GLN A 128 10.40 6.38 20.88
N TYR A 129 11.15 7.02 19.98
CA TYR A 129 12.60 7.28 20.00
C TYR A 129 12.97 7.99 18.69
#